data_AF-A0A946IPF5-F1
#
_entry.id   AF-A0A946IPF5-F1
#
_cell.length_a   1.000
_cell.length_b   1.000
_cell.length_c   1.000
_cell.angle_alpha   90.00
_cell.angle_beta   90.00
_cell.angle_gamma   90.00
#
_symmetry.space_group_name_H-M   'P 1'
#
loop_
_entity.id
_entity.type
_entity.pdbx_description
1 polymer ?
#
loop_
_entity_poly.entity_id
_entity_poly.type
_entity_poly.pdbx_seq_one_letter_code
_entity_poly.pdbx_strand_id
1 'polypeptide(L)'
;MNKTIKDILKERILILDGAMGTMIQRYKLQEKDFRGTQFVNSENDLKGNNDLLSITRPEIIKEIHAEYLKAGADIIETNTFSGTIIAQADYKLESAVYDINFQSAKIAKQAAKEFSTPDKPRFVAGAIGPTNRTASISPKVEDPSFRHVTFDDLRIAYKQQVEALLDGNVDLLLVETVFDTLNCKAALFAISEVFEEKEIEVPIMVSGTITDESGRTLSGQTAEAFLNSVSHIPLLSIGFNCALGTNAMRPYIKELSDKSEFFISAYPNAGLPNEMGEYDETAEIMGKQLEDFMNSGLVNIVGGCCGTTPDHIAEFARIAAKCKAREIPNLKTQMKLSGLEAVTVTEESNFLNIGERTNVMGSIKFRRLIKEDDFEQALSVALQQVESGAQVIDINMDDGLIEGV
;
A
#
# COMPACT_ATOMS: atom_id res chain seq x y z
N MET A 1 -28.01 -14.70 7.14
CA MET A 1 -26.77 -14.06 7.60
C MET A 1 -26.19 -13.32 6.41
N ASN A 2 -25.80 -12.06 6.56
CA ASN A 2 -25.08 -11.35 5.49
C ASN A 2 -23.70 -12.01 5.33
N LYS A 3 -23.31 -12.33 4.09
CA LYS A 3 -21.99 -12.91 3.81
C LYS A 3 -20.90 -11.91 4.16
N THR A 4 -19.81 -12.36 4.78
CA THR A 4 -18.64 -11.51 5.01
C THR A 4 -17.90 -11.28 3.68
N ILE A 5 -17.06 -10.24 3.61
CA ILE A 5 -16.23 -10.02 2.41
C ILE A 5 -15.34 -11.23 2.09
N LYS A 6 -14.81 -11.89 3.12
CA LYS A 6 -13.98 -13.11 3.01
C LYS A 6 -14.76 -14.28 2.42
N ASP A 7 -16.06 -14.40 2.70
CA ASP A 7 -16.91 -15.43 2.10
C ASP A 7 -17.15 -15.15 0.62
N ILE A 8 -17.40 -13.88 0.26
CA ILE A 8 -17.66 -13.48 -1.13
C ILE A 8 -16.41 -13.66 -2.00
N LEU A 9 -15.21 -13.35 -1.48
CA LEU A 9 -13.93 -13.51 -2.18
C LEU A 9 -13.58 -14.96 -2.54
N LYS A 10 -14.17 -15.94 -1.83
CA LYS A 10 -14.06 -17.36 -2.18
C LYS A 10 -14.99 -17.77 -3.32
N GLU A 11 -16.07 -17.03 -3.53
CA GLU A 11 -17.12 -17.37 -4.50
C GLU A 11 -16.92 -16.65 -5.84
N ARG A 12 -16.46 -15.39 -5.81
CA ARG A 12 -16.31 -14.55 -7.01
C ARG A 12 -15.24 -13.49 -6.84
N ILE A 13 -14.82 -12.93 -7.97
CA ILE A 13 -13.94 -11.77 -8.00
C ILE A 13 -14.73 -10.53 -7.54
N LEU A 14 -14.16 -9.75 -6.62
CA LEU A 14 -14.70 -8.45 -6.20
C LEU A 14 -14.10 -7.32 -7.04
N ILE A 15 -14.90 -6.28 -7.25
CA ILE A 15 -14.47 -5.08 -7.98
C ILE A 15 -14.15 -3.96 -7.00
N LEU A 16 -12.90 -3.50 -7.01
CA LEU A 16 -12.48 -2.24 -6.38
C LEU A 16 -12.78 -1.08 -7.34
N ASP A 17 -12.96 0.13 -6.84
CA ASP A 17 -13.22 1.30 -7.66
C ASP A 17 -11.98 1.79 -8.45
N GLY A 18 -12.06 3.00 -8.98
CA GLY A 18 -11.02 3.63 -9.78
C GLY A 18 -10.47 4.90 -9.14
N ALA A 19 -9.64 5.63 -9.88
CA ALA A 19 -9.00 6.85 -9.38
C ALA A 19 -9.96 7.98 -9.00
N MET A 20 -10.10 8.20 -7.69
CA MET A 20 -10.70 9.40 -7.09
C MET A 20 -10.08 10.70 -7.63
N GLY A 21 -8.75 10.79 -7.68
CA GLY A 21 -8.04 11.98 -8.16
C GLY A 21 -8.35 12.33 -9.62
N THR A 22 -8.42 11.33 -10.51
CA THR A 22 -8.78 11.52 -11.92
C THR A 22 -10.22 12.04 -12.06
N MET A 23 -11.14 11.57 -11.22
CA MET A 23 -12.53 12.03 -11.24
C MET A 23 -12.66 13.46 -10.70
N ILE A 24 -11.94 13.82 -9.63
CA ILE A 24 -11.91 15.19 -9.08
C ILE A 24 -11.42 16.21 -10.13
N GLN A 25 -10.41 15.85 -10.94
CA GLN A 25 -9.86 16.75 -11.97
C GLN A 25 -10.91 17.21 -12.99
N ARG A 26 -11.95 16.40 -13.26
CA ARG A 26 -13.03 16.72 -14.21
C ARG A 26 -13.88 17.91 -13.78
N TYR A 27 -13.96 18.16 -12.48
CA TYR A 27 -14.72 19.28 -11.91
C TYR A 27 -13.99 20.63 -12.03
N LYS A 28 -12.71 20.64 -12.44
CA LYS A 28 -11.90 21.86 -12.65
C LYS A 28 -11.93 22.83 -11.46
N LEU A 29 -11.86 22.26 -10.25
CA LEU A 29 -11.93 22.99 -8.99
C LEU A 29 -10.80 24.02 -8.86
N GLN A 30 -11.12 25.12 -8.18
CA GLN A 30 -10.21 26.23 -7.93
C GLN A 30 -9.89 26.34 -6.44
N GLU A 31 -8.90 27.16 -6.09
CA GLU A 31 -8.43 27.36 -4.70
C GLU A 31 -9.58 27.60 -3.70
N LYS A 32 -10.57 28.41 -4.08
CA LYS A 32 -11.75 28.70 -3.26
C LYS A 32 -12.56 27.44 -2.88
N ASP A 33 -12.54 26.43 -3.73
CA ASP A 33 -13.28 25.18 -3.54
C ASP A 33 -12.55 24.29 -2.52
N PHE A 34 -11.21 24.27 -2.56
CA PHE A 34 -10.39 23.58 -1.58
C PHE A 34 -10.43 24.26 -0.21
N ARG A 35 -10.51 25.60 -0.15
CA ARG A 35 -10.64 26.35 1.12
C ARG A 35 -12.00 26.17 1.79
N GLY A 36 -13.07 26.03 0.99
CA GLY A 36 -14.43 26.02 1.50
C GLY A 36 -14.74 27.24 2.38
N THR A 37 -15.51 27.03 3.44
CA THR A 37 -15.76 28.07 4.46
C THR A 37 -14.83 27.97 5.66
N GLN A 38 -14.28 26.79 5.90
CA GLN A 38 -13.52 26.42 7.08
C GLN A 38 -12.06 26.90 7.01
N PHE A 39 -11.48 26.99 5.80
CA PHE A 39 -10.06 27.30 5.60
C PHE A 39 -9.83 28.57 4.77
N VAL A 40 -10.79 29.51 4.79
CA VAL A 40 -10.71 30.78 4.04
C VAL A 40 -9.42 31.54 4.37
N ASN A 41 -9.00 31.53 5.63
CA ASN A 41 -7.82 32.25 6.13
C ASN A 41 -6.53 31.42 6.11
N SER A 42 -6.50 30.26 5.41
CA SER A 42 -5.26 29.48 5.28
C SER A 42 -4.15 30.32 4.65
N GLU A 43 -2.95 30.28 5.22
CA GLU A 43 -1.79 31.04 4.71
C GLU A 43 -1.20 30.39 3.45
N ASN A 44 -1.39 29.08 3.26
CA ASN A 44 -0.91 28.34 2.09
C ASN A 44 -2.02 28.05 1.08
N ASP A 45 -1.61 27.86 -0.17
CA ASP A 45 -2.46 27.32 -1.23
C ASP A 45 -2.88 25.89 -0.88
N LEU A 46 -4.18 25.61 -0.98
CA LEU A 46 -4.77 24.32 -0.66
C LEU A 46 -5.17 23.51 -1.91
N LYS A 47 -5.15 24.14 -3.09
CA LYS A 47 -5.42 23.48 -4.36
C LYS A 47 -4.44 22.34 -4.59
N GLY A 48 -4.99 21.15 -4.84
CA GLY A 48 -4.23 19.92 -5.00
C GLY A 48 -4.34 18.98 -3.81
N ASN A 49 -4.76 19.48 -2.63
CA ASN A 49 -5.08 18.64 -1.49
C ASN A 49 -6.47 17.99 -1.65
N ASN A 50 -6.55 16.95 -2.46
CA ASN A 50 -7.81 16.28 -2.79
C ASN A 50 -8.53 15.71 -1.56
N ASP A 51 -7.78 15.20 -0.57
CA ASP A 51 -8.31 14.67 0.68
C ASP A 51 -9.18 15.69 1.43
N LEU A 52 -8.81 16.98 1.37
CA LEU A 52 -9.53 18.08 2.00
C LEU A 52 -10.96 18.28 1.45
N LEU A 53 -11.20 17.86 0.21
CA LEU A 53 -12.52 17.98 -0.43
C LEU A 53 -13.60 17.16 0.27
N SER A 54 -13.22 16.16 1.08
CA SER A 54 -14.16 15.46 1.97
C SER A 54 -14.80 16.39 3.02
N ILE A 55 -14.18 17.52 3.33
CA ILE A 55 -14.71 18.55 4.24
C ILE A 55 -15.34 19.71 3.46
N THR A 56 -14.70 20.16 2.38
CA THR A 56 -15.05 21.43 1.71
C THR A 56 -15.98 21.25 0.51
N ARG A 57 -15.99 20.07 -0.10
CA ARG A 57 -16.86 19.66 -1.22
C ARG A 57 -17.38 18.22 -1.04
N PRO A 58 -17.99 17.88 0.11
CA PRO A 58 -18.43 16.52 0.41
C PRO A 58 -19.42 15.96 -0.62
N GLU A 59 -20.22 16.82 -1.26
CA GLU A 59 -21.16 16.46 -2.32
C GLU A 59 -20.46 15.89 -3.55
N ILE A 60 -19.31 16.43 -3.94
CA ILE A 60 -18.53 15.96 -5.10
C ILE A 60 -17.94 14.59 -4.80
N ILE A 61 -17.34 14.42 -3.61
CA ILE A 61 -16.76 13.13 -3.21
C ILE A 61 -17.84 12.04 -3.16
N LYS A 62 -19.02 12.36 -2.62
CA LYS A 62 -20.16 11.43 -2.60
C LYS A 62 -20.62 11.07 -4.01
N GLU A 63 -20.69 12.04 -4.91
CA GLU A 63 -21.08 11.82 -6.31
C GLU A 63 -20.13 10.86 -7.00
N ILE A 64 -18.81 11.05 -6.84
CA ILE A 64 -17.78 10.18 -7.42
C ILE A 64 -17.92 8.73 -6.91
N HIS A 65 -18.09 8.53 -5.59
CA HIS A 65 -18.36 7.19 -5.06
C HIS A 65 -19.63 6.58 -5.68
N ALA A 66 -20.69 7.37 -5.82
CA ALA A 66 -21.94 6.90 -6.43
C ALA A 66 -21.75 6.50 -7.90
N GLU A 67 -20.88 7.17 -8.65
CA GLU A 67 -20.57 6.78 -10.03
C GLU A 67 -19.86 5.41 -10.10
N TYR A 68 -18.86 5.17 -9.26
CA TYR A 68 -18.18 3.86 -9.22
C TYR A 68 -19.10 2.74 -8.71
N LEU A 69 -19.94 3.02 -7.72
CA LEU A 69 -20.94 2.07 -7.21
C LEU A 69 -21.99 1.71 -8.27
N LYS A 70 -22.42 2.68 -9.10
CA LYS A 70 -23.31 2.45 -10.25
C LYS A 70 -22.62 1.62 -11.33
N ALA A 71 -21.33 1.87 -11.59
CA ALA A 71 -20.53 1.13 -12.57
C ALA A 71 -20.36 -0.34 -12.16
N GLY A 72 -20.42 -0.65 -10.86
CA GLY A 72 -20.48 -2.02 -10.39
C GLY A 72 -19.48 -2.37 -9.29
N ALA A 73 -18.70 -1.38 -8.81
CA ALA A 73 -17.77 -1.55 -7.71
C ALA A 73 -18.44 -2.21 -6.50
N ASP A 74 -17.75 -3.16 -5.90
CA ASP A 74 -18.11 -3.83 -4.66
C ASP A 74 -17.42 -3.19 -3.45
N ILE A 75 -16.20 -2.70 -3.66
CA ILE A 75 -15.37 -1.99 -2.69
C ILE A 75 -15.11 -0.59 -3.23
N ILE A 76 -15.29 0.43 -2.41
CA ILE A 76 -14.87 1.81 -2.71
C ILE A 76 -13.83 2.28 -1.71
N GLU A 77 -12.84 3.00 -2.16
CA GLU A 77 -11.78 3.58 -1.34
C GLU A 77 -12.22 4.92 -0.75
N THR A 78 -11.86 5.22 0.49
CA THR A 78 -12.04 6.57 1.04
C THR A 78 -11.09 7.56 0.35
N ASN A 79 -11.51 8.82 0.20
CA ASN A 79 -10.65 9.90 -0.27
C ASN A 79 -9.69 10.34 0.86
N THR A 80 -8.69 9.51 1.16
CA THR A 80 -7.77 9.65 2.32
C THR A 80 -6.32 9.25 2.03
N PHE A 81 -5.93 9.17 0.76
CA PHE A 81 -4.59 8.78 0.33
C PHE A 81 -3.46 9.56 1.05
N SER A 82 -3.66 10.86 1.25
CA SER A 82 -2.71 11.77 1.91
C SER A 82 -3.20 12.22 3.29
N GLY A 83 -4.11 11.47 3.91
CA GLY A 83 -4.74 11.78 5.19
C GLY A 83 -3.84 11.56 6.42
N THR A 84 -2.55 11.88 6.36
CA THR A 84 -1.61 11.76 7.50
C THR A 84 -1.04 13.12 7.88
N ILE A 85 -0.61 13.29 9.14
CA ILE A 85 0.09 14.52 9.57
C ILE A 85 1.34 14.81 8.75
N ILE A 86 2.04 13.77 8.28
CA ILE A 86 3.25 13.91 7.48
C ILE A 86 2.92 14.54 6.12
N ALA A 87 1.89 14.05 5.43
CA ALA A 87 1.51 14.59 4.12
C ALA A 87 0.77 15.93 4.23
N GLN A 88 -0.09 16.11 5.24
CA GLN A 88 -0.84 17.35 5.45
C GLN A 88 0.04 18.51 5.93
N ALA A 89 1.27 18.24 6.41
CA ALA A 89 2.24 19.29 6.76
C ALA A 89 2.67 20.16 5.57
N ASP A 90 2.62 19.63 4.34
CA ASP A 90 2.90 20.39 3.11
C ASP A 90 1.86 21.52 2.90
N TYR A 91 0.65 21.33 3.43
CA TYR A 91 -0.45 22.30 3.39
C TYR A 91 -0.65 23.07 4.72
N LYS A 92 0.11 22.75 5.77
CA LYS A 92 -0.09 23.21 7.16
C LYS A 92 -1.47 22.87 7.73
N LEU A 93 -1.93 21.65 7.46
CA LEU A 93 -3.23 21.13 7.88
C LEU A 93 -3.12 19.88 8.78
N GLU A 94 -2.01 19.74 9.52
CA GLU A 94 -1.79 18.62 10.44
C GLU A 94 -2.94 18.47 11.44
N SER A 95 -3.53 19.59 11.90
CA SER A 95 -4.67 19.57 12.84
C SER A 95 -5.99 19.10 12.21
N ALA A 96 -6.11 19.10 10.87
CA ALA A 96 -7.33 18.69 10.17
C ALA A 96 -7.35 17.20 9.83
N VAL A 97 -6.27 16.47 10.08
CA VAL A 97 -6.09 15.05 9.70
C VAL A 97 -7.22 14.17 10.22
N TYR A 98 -7.63 14.33 11.47
CA TYR A 98 -8.74 13.53 12.02
C TYR A 98 -10.04 13.77 11.25
N ASP A 99 -10.41 15.05 11.06
CA ASP A 99 -11.65 15.42 10.38
C ASP A 99 -11.65 14.99 8.90
N ILE A 100 -10.51 15.09 8.22
CA ILE A 100 -10.35 14.66 6.81
C ILE A 100 -10.72 13.18 6.69
N ASN A 101 -10.10 12.33 7.51
CA ASN A 101 -10.31 10.88 7.45
C ASN A 101 -11.70 10.49 7.91
N PHE A 102 -12.16 11.06 9.03
CA PHE A 102 -13.48 10.76 9.58
C PHE A 102 -14.59 11.14 8.60
N GLN A 103 -14.58 12.36 8.04
CA GLN A 103 -15.60 12.78 7.09
C GLN A 103 -15.55 11.97 5.79
N SER A 104 -14.35 11.69 5.29
CA SER A 104 -14.18 10.86 4.08
C SER A 104 -14.78 9.46 4.26
N ALA A 105 -14.49 8.81 5.39
CA ALA A 105 -15.08 7.52 5.75
C ALA A 105 -16.62 7.61 5.86
N LYS A 106 -17.17 8.65 6.50
CA LYS A 106 -18.63 8.83 6.63
C LYS A 106 -19.32 9.01 5.29
N ILE A 107 -18.72 9.77 4.38
CA ILE A 107 -19.24 10.01 3.03
C ILE A 107 -19.25 8.71 2.23
N ALA A 108 -18.14 7.98 2.21
CA ALA A 108 -18.04 6.69 1.53
C ALA A 108 -19.04 5.68 2.12
N LYS A 109 -19.17 5.59 3.46
CA LYS A 109 -20.15 4.71 4.12
C LYS A 109 -21.58 5.07 3.79
N GLN A 110 -21.90 6.37 3.69
CA GLN A 110 -23.22 6.80 3.25
C GLN A 110 -23.51 6.34 1.82
N ALA A 111 -22.58 6.56 0.89
CA ALA A 111 -22.72 6.11 -0.49
C ALA A 111 -22.85 4.58 -0.57
N ALA A 112 -21.95 3.82 0.07
CA ALA A 112 -22.01 2.36 0.09
C ALA A 112 -23.35 1.83 0.64
N LYS A 113 -23.90 2.46 1.69
CA LYS A 113 -25.20 2.08 2.26
C LYS A 113 -26.35 2.30 1.28
N GLU A 114 -26.34 3.38 0.51
CA GLU A 114 -27.39 3.71 -0.48
C GLU A 114 -27.43 2.71 -1.64
N PHE A 115 -26.29 2.07 -1.97
CA PHE A 115 -26.17 1.10 -3.07
C PHE A 115 -26.11 -0.36 -2.61
N SER A 116 -26.02 -0.62 -1.31
CA SER A 116 -25.96 -1.98 -0.76
C SER A 116 -27.32 -2.68 -0.86
N THR A 117 -27.31 -3.91 -1.34
CA THR A 117 -28.46 -4.83 -1.27
C THR A 117 -28.07 -6.09 -0.49
N PRO A 118 -29.03 -6.90 0.00
CA PRO A 118 -28.70 -8.17 0.67
C PRO A 118 -27.85 -9.12 -0.19
N ASP A 119 -28.05 -9.11 -1.50
CA ASP A 119 -27.33 -9.98 -2.44
C ASP A 119 -26.01 -9.36 -2.93
N LYS A 120 -25.87 -8.04 -2.86
CA LYS A 120 -24.69 -7.30 -3.31
C LYS A 120 -24.34 -6.21 -2.28
N PRO A 121 -23.75 -6.58 -1.13
CA PRO A 121 -23.26 -5.60 -0.17
C PRO A 121 -22.16 -4.72 -0.80
N ARG A 122 -21.97 -3.53 -0.24
CA ARG A 122 -20.87 -2.61 -0.59
C ARG A 122 -19.98 -2.41 0.61
N PHE A 123 -18.68 -2.44 0.37
CA PHE A 123 -17.65 -2.30 1.39
C PHE A 123 -16.88 -1.00 1.16
N VAL A 124 -16.46 -0.38 2.24
CA VAL A 124 -15.61 0.82 2.23
C VAL A 124 -14.23 0.46 2.76
N ALA A 125 -13.21 0.69 1.94
CA ALA A 125 -11.81 0.59 2.29
C ALA A 125 -11.29 1.94 2.78
N GLY A 126 -10.84 1.98 4.03
CA GLY A 126 -10.06 3.11 4.55
C GLY A 126 -8.69 3.15 3.88
N ALA A 127 -8.53 3.97 2.85
CA ALA A 127 -7.31 4.09 2.07
C ALA A 127 -6.23 4.84 2.85
N ILE A 128 -5.04 4.22 2.94
CA ILE A 128 -3.87 4.69 3.65
C ILE A 128 -2.71 4.69 2.65
N GLY A 129 -2.37 5.87 2.15
CA GLY A 129 -1.23 6.04 1.25
C GLY A 129 0.11 6.04 1.97
N PRO A 130 1.23 6.02 1.24
CA PRO A 130 2.57 5.76 1.77
C PRO A 130 3.25 6.98 2.43
N THR A 131 2.57 8.13 2.50
CA THR A 131 3.14 9.48 2.77
C THR A 131 4.09 9.98 1.66
N ASN A 132 4.64 11.18 1.84
CA ASN A 132 5.66 11.77 0.95
C ASN A 132 7.11 11.55 1.46
N ARG A 133 7.33 10.72 2.49
CA ARG A 133 8.67 10.46 3.08
C ARG A 133 9.02 8.97 3.06
N THR A 134 10.31 8.66 2.96
CA THR A 134 10.86 7.29 2.99
C THR A 134 11.60 7.02 4.30
N ALA A 135 11.39 5.85 4.91
CA ALA A 135 12.14 5.41 6.08
C ALA A 135 13.31 4.47 5.72
N SER A 136 13.25 3.77 4.58
CA SER A 136 14.33 2.86 4.17
C SER A 136 15.39 3.52 3.28
N ILE A 137 15.02 4.56 2.52
CA ILE A 137 15.90 5.23 1.55
C ILE A 137 16.29 6.61 2.05
N SER A 138 17.58 6.97 1.90
CA SER A 138 18.02 8.35 2.14
C SER A 138 17.61 9.25 0.95
N PRO A 139 17.02 10.43 1.22
CA PRO A 139 16.76 11.46 0.21
C PRO A 139 18.04 12.18 -0.25
N LYS A 140 19.17 12.00 0.45
CA LYS A 140 20.45 12.65 0.19
C LYS A 140 21.44 11.63 -0.34
N VAL A 141 21.88 11.81 -1.58
CA VAL A 141 22.84 10.89 -2.23
C VAL A 141 24.19 10.92 -1.51
N GLU A 142 24.58 12.09 -1.01
CA GLU A 142 25.83 12.32 -0.29
C GLU A 142 25.82 11.80 1.15
N ASP A 143 24.65 11.49 1.72
CA ASP A 143 24.50 10.98 3.08
C ASP A 143 23.53 9.79 3.09
N PRO A 144 24.00 8.56 2.84
CA PRO A 144 23.16 7.37 2.81
C PRO A 144 22.60 6.98 4.19
N SER A 145 23.12 7.56 5.28
CA SER A 145 22.67 7.29 6.65
C SER A 145 21.47 8.14 7.05
N PHE A 146 21.31 9.31 6.46
CA PHE A 146 20.24 10.24 6.77
C PHE A 146 18.84 9.68 6.48
N ARG A 147 17.86 10.00 7.32
CA ARG A 147 16.43 9.70 7.12
C ARG A 147 15.59 10.93 7.44
N HIS A 148 14.57 11.20 6.61
CA HIS A 148 13.62 12.31 6.82
C HIS A 148 12.57 12.03 7.89
N VAL A 149 12.38 10.76 8.21
CA VAL A 149 11.32 10.27 9.09
C VAL A 149 11.81 8.99 9.76
N THR A 150 11.41 8.79 11.01
CA THR A 150 11.67 7.55 11.75
C THR A 150 10.48 6.59 11.66
N PHE A 151 10.68 5.34 12.10
CA PHE A 151 9.58 4.39 12.22
C PHE A 151 8.49 4.91 13.20
N ASP A 152 8.90 5.53 14.31
CA ASP A 152 7.97 6.08 15.30
C ASP A 152 7.15 7.26 14.77
N ASP A 153 7.77 8.15 14.00
CA ASP A 153 7.04 9.27 13.37
C ASP A 153 5.95 8.75 12.43
N LEU A 154 6.27 7.72 11.62
CA LEU A 154 5.30 7.06 10.74
C LEU A 154 4.21 6.35 11.54
N ARG A 155 4.58 5.61 12.59
CA ARG A 155 3.63 4.95 13.50
C ARG A 155 2.62 5.94 14.08
N ILE A 156 3.09 7.07 14.61
CA ILE A 156 2.23 8.13 15.15
C ILE A 156 1.30 8.69 14.07
N ALA A 157 1.84 8.97 12.88
CA ALA A 157 1.07 9.53 11.78
C ALA A 157 -0.03 8.58 11.27
N TYR A 158 0.29 7.30 11.08
CA TYR A 158 -0.67 6.29 10.66
C TYR A 158 -1.69 5.98 11.74
N LYS A 159 -1.29 5.95 13.02
CA LYS A 159 -2.19 5.71 14.14
C LYS A 159 -3.35 6.71 14.14
N GLN A 160 -3.04 8.00 14.03
CA GLN A 160 -4.07 9.06 14.00
C GLN A 160 -5.02 8.90 12.81
N GLN A 161 -4.50 8.55 11.64
CA GLN A 161 -5.32 8.28 10.46
C GLN A 161 -6.25 7.08 10.67
N VAL A 162 -5.70 5.95 11.15
CA VAL A 162 -6.44 4.70 11.37
C VAL A 162 -7.54 4.89 12.41
N GLU A 163 -7.28 5.60 13.51
CA GLU A 163 -8.29 5.93 14.52
C GLU A 163 -9.49 6.65 13.91
N ALA A 164 -9.24 7.68 13.09
CA ALA A 164 -10.28 8.46 12.44
C ALA A 164 -11.07 7.66 11.40
N LEU A 165 -10.40 6.81 10.62
CA LEU A 165 -11.04 5.91 9.65
C LEU A 165 -11.98 4.90 10.35
N LEU A 166 -11.51 4.28 11.44
CA LEU A 166 -12.30 3.33 12.22
C LEU A 166 -13.48 4.01 12.93
N ASP A 167 -13.30 5.21 13.49
CA ASP A 167 -14.39 6.01 14.05
C ASP A 167 -15.41 6.42 12.97
N GLY A 168 -14.94 6.60 11.74
CA GLY A 168 -15.74 6.78 10.52
C GLY A 168 -16.48 5.51 10.06
N ASN A 169 -16.19 4.36 10.69
CA ASN A 169 -16.83 3.06 10.50
C ASN A 169 -16.60 2.44 9.10
N VAL A 170 -15.36 2.52 8.60
CA VAL A 170 -14.92 1.77 7.41
C VAL A 170 -15.05 0.26 7.62
N ASP A 171 -15.22 -0.51 6.53
CA ASP A 171 -15.41 -1.97 6.61
C ASP A 171 -14.10 -2.74 6.59
N LEU A 172 -13.03 -2.12 6.08
CA LEU A 172 -11.68 -2.66 5.98
C LEU A 172 -10.67 -1.51 5.84
N LEU A 173 -9.39 -1.80 6.08
CA LEU A 173 -8.29 -0.86 5.90
C LEU A 173 -7.43 -1.28 4.71
N LEU A 174 -6.99 -0.32 3.89
CA LEU A 174 -6.17 -0.56 2.70
C LEU A 174 -4.89 0.26 2.78
N VAL A 175 -3.76 -0.40 3.05
CA VAL A 175 -2.43 0.22 2.95
C VAL A 175 -1.94 0.06 1.52
N GLU A 176 -1.99 1.13 0.73
CA GLU A 176 -1.81 1.05 -0.72
C GLU A 176 -0.64 1.89 -1.24
N THR A 177 -0.27 1.63 -2.51
CA THR A 177 0.85 2.30 -3.18
C THR A 177 2.14 2.23 -2.36
N VAL A 178 2.38 1.08 -1.72
CA VAL A 178 3.56 0.88 -0.89
C VAL A 178 4.80 0.88 -1.77
N PHE A 179 5.52 2.01 -1.77
CA PHE A 179 6.83 2.15 -2.40
C PHE A 179 7.99 1.79 -1.46
N ASP A 180 7.77 1.94 -0.14
CA ASP A 180 8.71 1.65 0.93
C ASP A 180 8.09 0.69 1.94
N THR A 181 8.61 -0.53 2.01
CA THR A 181 8.07 -1.58 2.88
C THR A 181 8.24 -1.26 4.36
N LEU A 182 9.23 -0.44 4.75
CA LEU A 182 9.37 -0.03 6.15
C LEU A 182 8.24 0.91 6.57
N ASN A 183 7.78 1.78 5.67
CA ASN A 183 6.58 2.60 5.89
C ASN A 183 5.34 1.73 6.06
N CYS A 184 5.17 0.71 5.21
CA CYS A 184 4.06 -0.23 5.33
C CYS A 184 4.08 -0.98 6.66
N LYS A 185 5.26 -1.43 7.13
CA LYS A 185 5.39 -2.05 8.45
C LYS A 185 5.02 -1.09 9.58
N ALA A 186 5.36 0.19 9.49
CA ALA A 186 4.92 1.19 10.46
C ALA A 186 3.39 1.38 10.46
N ALA A 187 2.76 1.39 9.28
CA ALA A 187 1.30 1.45 9.15
C ALA A 187 0.63 0.20 9.75
N LEU A 188 1.12 -0.99 9.42
CA LEU A 188 0.60 -2.25 9.97
C LEU A 188 0.76 -2.36 11.49
N PHE A 189 1.88 -1.84 12.02
CA PHE A 189 2.09 -1.74 13.47
C PHE A 189 1.07 -0.79 14.11
N ALA A 190 0.90 0.40 13.54
CA ALA A 190 -0.08 1.37 14.02
C ALA A 190 -1.52 0.83 13.97
N ILE A 191 -1.88 0.08 12.92
CA ILE A 191 -3.18 -0.61 12.83
C ILE A 191 -3.34 -1.60 13.99
N SER A 192 -2.31 -2.39 14.27
CA SER A 192 -2.33 -3.38 15.36
C SER A 192 -2.51 -2.72 16.73
N GLU A 193 -1.80 -1.60 16.98
CA GLU A 193 -1.98 -0.81 18.21
C GLU A 193 -3.42 -0.30 18.36
N VAL A 194 -4.00 0.27 17.29
CA VAL A 194 -5.38 0.79 17.35
C VAL A 194 -6.39 -0.33 17.53
N PHE A 195 -6.18 -1.50 16.92
CA PHE A 195 -7.04 -2.67 17.11
C PHE A 195 -7.04 -3.14 18.57
N GLU A 196 -5.87 -3.17 19.21
CA GLU A 196 -5.74 -3.51 20.63
C GLU A 196 -6.41 -2.46 21.52
N GLU A 197 -6.18 -1.17 21.26
CA GLU A 197 -6.71 -0.07 22.08
C GLU A 197 -8.23 0.09 21.98
N LYS A 198 -8.81 -0.13 20.80
CA LYS A 198 -10.26 0.04 20.56
C LYS A 198 -11.05 -1.25 20.68
N GLU A 199 -10.39 -2.42 20.82
CA GLU A 199 -11.01 -3.75 20.78
C GLU A 199 -11.87 -3.97 19.51
N ILE A 200 -11.39 -3.47 18.36
CA ILE A 200 -12.05 -3.60 17.06
C ILE A 200 -11.07 -4.23 16.09
N GLU A 201 -11.57 -5.13 15.23
CA GLU A 201 -10.79 -5.72 14.15
C GLU A 201 -11.59 -5.63 12.85
N VAL A 202 -10.95 -5.08 11.81
CA VAL A 202 -11.45 -5.10 10.43
C VAL A 202 -10.41 -5.71 9.51
N PRO A 203 -10.80 -6.32 8.39
CA PRO A 203 -9.84 -6.91 7.45
C PRO A 203 -8.83 -5.87 6.92
N ILE A 204 -7.58 -6.28 6.71
CA ILE A 204 -6.51 -5.43 6.21
C ILE A 204 -6.12 -5.85 4.79
N MET A 205 -6.09 -4.92 3.85
CA MET A 205 -5.53 -5.08 2.52
C MET A 205 -4.20 -4.36 2.42
N VAL A 206 -3.25 -4.94 1.71
CA VAL A 206 -1.96 -4.32 1.40
C VAL A 206 -1.73 -4.34 -0.11
N SER A 207 -1.32 -3.21 -0.68
CA SER A 207 -0.96 -3.14 -2.09
C SER A 207 0.38 -2.43 -2.27
N GLY A 208 1.34 -3.13 -2.86
CA GLY A 208 2.63 -2.58 -3.25
C GLY A 208 2.54 -1.79 -4.56
N THR A 209 3.62 -1.08 -4.87
CA THR A 209 3.83 -0.56 -6.22
C THR A 209 5.20 -0.96 -6.73
N ILE A 210 5.24 -1.54 -7.93
CA ILE A 210 6.47 -1.88 -8.64
C ILE A 210 6.78 -0.73 -9.57
N THR A 211 7.93 -0.08 -9.43
CA THR A 211 8.18 1.22 -10.07
C THR A 211 8.65 1.13 -11.51
N ASP A 212 9.21 0.00 -11.93
CA ASP A 212 9.74 -0.18 -13.27
C ASP A 212 9.77 -1.66 -13.70
N GLU A 213 10.25 -1.90 -14.92
CA GLU A 213 10.37 -3.24 -15.51
C GLU A 213 11.38 -4.15 -14.80
N SER A 214 12.19 -3.63 -13.86
CA SER A 214 13.10 -4.46 -13.05
C SER A 214 12.34 -5.34 -12.05
N GLY A 215 11.06 -5.05 -11.82
CA GLY A 215 10.21 -5.85 -10.94
C GLY A 215 10.42 -5.59 -9.46
N ARG A 216 10.89 -4.38 -9.13
CA ARG A 216 11.17 -3.97 -7.76
C ARG A 216 10.31 -2.78 -7.35
N THR A 217 9.99 -2.73 -6.06
CA THR A 217 9.49 -1.51 -5.41
C THR A 217 10.55 -0.41 -5.46
N LEU A 218 10.17 0.83 -5.13
CA LEU A 218 11.14 1.94 -5.03
C LEU A 218 12.25 1.63 -4.02
N SER A 219 11.92 0.95 -2.92
CA SER A 219 12.88 0.46 -1.92
C SER A 219 13.74 -0.73 -2.37
N GLY A 220 13.58 -1.21 -3.61
CA GLY A 220 14.39 -2.27 -4.20
C GLY A 220 13.91 -3.70 -3.91
N GLN A 221 12.82 -3.89 -3.18
CA GLN A 221 12.29 -5.24 -2.90
C GLN A 221 11.62 -5.90 -4.12
N THR A 222 11.87 -7.20 -4.31
CA THR A 222 11.11 -8.06 -5.24
C THR A 222 9.71 -8.37 -4.69
N ALA A 223 8.81 -8.92 -5.53
CA ALA A 223 7.45 -9.25 -5.11
C ALA A 223 7.38 -10.32 -4.00
N GLU A 224 8.21 -11.38 -4.08
CA GLU A 224 8.28 -12.38 -3.00
C GLU A 224 8.87 -11.79 -1.70
N ALA A 225 9.89 -10.94 -1.81
CA ALA A 225 10.50 -10.26 -0.66
C ALA A 225 9.47 -9.38 0.06
N PHE A 226 8.69 -8.62 -0.72
CA PHE A 226 7.59 -7.80 -0.22
C PHE A 226 6.55 -8.66 0.52
N LEU A 227 6.07 -9.74 -0.10
CA LEU A 227 5.14 -10.69 0.54
C LEU A 227 5.67 -11.16 1.89
N ASN A 228 6.89 -11.73 1.92
CA ASN A 228 7.50 -12.25 3.14
C ASN A 228 7.62 -11.17 4.23
N SER A 229 7.87 -9.92 3.84
CA SER A 229 8.05 -8.80 4.77
C SER A 229 6.76 -8.39 5.50
N VAL A 230 5.59 -8.63 4.89
CA VAL A 230 4.28 -8.20 5.42
C VAL A 230 3.38 -9.36 5.88
N SER A 231 3.71 -10.62 5.55
CA SER A 231 2.92 -11.81 5.93
C SER A 231 2.83 -12.11 7.43
N HIS A 232 3.47 -11.32 8.30
CA HIS A 232 3.36 -11.46 9.76
C HIS A 232 2.00 -10.98 10.30
N ILE A 233 1.21 -10.29 9.48
CA ILE A 233 -0.15 -9.82 9.79
C ILE A 233 -1.18 -10.65 9.02
N PRO A 234 -2.34 -10.99 9.61
CA PRO A 234 -3.41 -11.73 8.93
C PRO A 234 -4.13 -10.86 7.88
N LEU A 235 -3.53 -10.69 6.72
CA LEU A 235 -4.09 -9.89 5.63
C LEU A 235 -5.35 -10.54 5.02
N LEU A 236 -6.30 -9.72 4.58
CA LEU A 236 -7.35 -10.12 3.66
C LEU A 236 -6.77 -10.36 2.27
N SER A 237 -6.06 -9.36 1.75
CA SER A 237 -5.43 -9.44 0.44
C SER A 237 -4.07 -8.76 0.39
N ILE A 238 -3.25 -9.23 -0.53
CA ILE A 238 -2.00 -8.59 -0.94
C ILE A 238 -2.00 -8.42 -2.46
N GLY A 239 -1.45 -7.31 -2.96
CA GLY A 239 -1.47 -7.05 -4.39
C GLY A 239 -0.52 -5.96 -4.85
N PHE A 240 -0.75 -5.53 -6.09
CA PHE A 240 -0.05 -4.39 -6.69
C PHE A 240 -1.03 -3.41 -7.34
N ASN A 241 -0.64 -2.14 -7.29
CA ASN A 241 -1.34 -1.04 -7.93
C ASN A 241 -0.39 0.02 -8.48
N CYS A 242 -0.93 0.86 -9.36
CA CYS A 242 -0.23 1.98 -9.98
C CYS A 242 1.05 1.57 -10.75
N ALA A 243 1.82 2.59 -11.13
CA ALA A 243 3.13 2.60 -11.80
C ALA A 243 3.21 1.81 -13.12
N LEU A 244 3.11 0.48 -13.08
CA LEU A 244 3.15 -0.37 -14.27
C LEU A 244 1.80 -0.39 -14.99
N GLY A 245 1.86 -0.42 -16.33
CA GLY A 245 0.70 -0.81 -17.14
C GLY A 245 0.31 -2.27 -16.86
N THR A 246 -0.95 -2.61 -17.13
CA THR A 246 -1.53 -3.91 -16.75
C THR A 246 -0.68 -5.10 -17.20
N ASN A 247 -0.28 -5.18 -18.49
CA ASN A 247 0.55 -6.29 -18.97
C ASN A 247 1.90 -6.45 -18.24
N ALA A 248 2.56 -5.34 -17.90
CA ALA A 248 3.85 -5.36 -17.21
C ALA A 248 3.73 -5.80 -15.74
N MET A 249 2.57 -5.61 -15.12
CA MET A 249 2.29 -6.03 -13.75
C MET A 249 2.07 -7.54 -13.61
N ARG A 250 1.69 -8.22 -14.70
CA ARG A 250 1.30 -9.64 -14.72
C ARG A 250 2.30 -10.62 -14.07
N PRO A 251 3.60 -10.61 -14.37
CA PRO A 251 4.54 -11.56 -13.77
C PRO A 251 4.60 -11.45 -12.25
N TYR A 252 4.48 -10.24 -11.69
CA TYR A 252 4.53 -10.00 -10.25
C TYR A 252 3.24 -10.45 -9.56
N ILE A 253 2.09 -10.26 -10.21
CA ILE A 253 0.81 -10.82 -9.74
C ILE A 253 0.81 -12.35 -9.79
N LYS A 254 1.42 -12.96 -10.82
CA LYS A 254 1.60 -14.41 -10.88
C LYS A 254 2.46 -14.91 -9.71
N GLU A 255 3.56 -14.23 -9.41
CA GLU A 255 4.44 -14.58 -8.30
C GLU A 255 3.72 -14.51 -6.95
N LEU A 256 2.97 -13.44 -6.67
CA LEU A 256 2.15 -13.35 -5.47
C LEU A 256 1.06 -14.44 -5.44
N SER A 257 0.39 -14.67 -6.58
CA SER A 257 -0.66 -15.68 -6.70
C SER A 257 -0.15 -17.09 -6.37
N ASP A 258 1.09 -17.42 -6.71
CA ASP A 258 1.65 -18.75 -6.43
C ASP A 258 2.08 -18.92 -4.98
N LYS A 259 2.51 -17.83 -4.33
CA LYS A 259 3.23 -17.88 -3.04
C LYS A 259 2.45 -17.34 -1.84
N SER A 260 1.32 -16.68 -2.07
CA SER A 260 0.51 -16.01 -1.03
C SER A 260 -0.59 -16.91 -0.46
N GLU A 261 -0.71 -16.92 0.86
CA GLU A 261 -1.84 -17.49 1.60
C GLU A 261 -3.07 -16.56 1.67
N PHE A 262 -2.91 -15.32 1.20
CA PHE A 262 -3.96 -14.29 1.18
C PHE A 262 -4.65 -14.23 -0.19
N PHE A 263 -5.74 -13.49 -0.29
CA PHE A 263 -6.34 -13.15 -1.58
C PHE A 263 -5.43 -12.19 -2.35
N ILE A 264 -5.56 -12.17 -3.69
CA ILE A 264 -4.75 -11.30 -4.55
C ILE A 264 -5.56 -10.14 -5.11
N SER A 265 -5.05 -8.91 -4.95
CA SER A 265 -5.59 -7.71 -5.58
C SER A 265 -4.71 -7.20 -6.73
N ALA A 266 -5.33 -6.69 -7.79
CA ALA A 266 -4.62 -6.00 -8.87
C ALA A 266 -5.46 -4.83 -9.38
N TYR A 267 -4.90 -3.62 -9.33
CA TYR A 267 -5.58 -2.41 -9.82
C TYR A 267 -4.57 -1.47 -10.49
N PRO A 268 -4.19 -1.78 -11.74
CA PRO A 268 -3.19 -1.01 -12.49
C PRO A 268 -3.70 0.35 -12.97
N ASN A 269 -2.80 1.16 -13.53
CA ASN A 269 -3.15 2.39 -14.22
C ASN A 269 -3.78 2.09 -15.60
N ALA A 270 -4.52 3.06 -16.14
CA ALA A 270 -4.99 3.05 -17.54
C ALA A 270 -3.85 3.35 -18.53
N GLY A 271 -2.82 2.51 -18.50
CA GLY A 271 -1.58 2.69 -19.24
C GLY A 271 -0.58 3.60 -18.54
N LEU A 272 0.49 3.95 -19.25
CA LEU A 272 1.44 4.98 -18.82
C LEU A 272 0.90 6.36 -19.19
N PRO A 273 1.13 7.40 -18.37
CA PRO A 273 0.71 8.75 -18.72
C PRO A 273 1.45 9.23 -19.98
N ASN A 274 0.74 9.91 -20.87
CA ASN A 274 1.31 10.53 -22.07
C ASN A 274 2.09 11.82 -21.72
N GLU A 275 2.65 12.49 -22.72
CA GLU A 275 3.45 13.72 -22.50
C GLU A 275 2.67 14.86 -21.82
N MET A 276 1.33 14.82 -21.86
CA MET A 276 0.45 15.78 -21.19
C MET A 276 0.03 15.33 -19.79
N GLY A 277 0.47 14.15 -19.34
CA GLY A 277 0.08 13.54 -18.07
C GLY A 277 -1.30 12.86 -18.12
N GLU A 278 -1.87 12.67 -19.30
CA GLU A 278 -3.18 12.03 -19.50
C GLU A 278 -3.03 10.52 -19.76
N TYR A 279 -4.11 9.76 -19.56
CA TYR A 279 -4.13 8.32 -19.74
C TYR A 279 -5.01 7.94 -20.93
N ASP A 280 -4.41 7.29 -21.93
CA ASP A 280 -5.05 7.02 -23.22
C ASP A 280 -5.66 5.61 -23.33
N GLU A 281 -5.36 4.72 -22.37
CA GLU A 281 -5.87 3.35 -22.42
C GLU A 281 -7.36 3.32 -22.10
N THR A 282 -8.17 2.75 -23.00
CA THR A 282 -9.61 2.69 -22.85
C THR A 282 -10.04 1.51 -21.99
N ALA A 283 -11.29 1.55 -21.50
CA ALA A 283 -11.91 0.46 -20.74
C ALA A 283 -11.83 -0.89 -21.46
N GLU A 284 -12.02 -0.92 -22.78
CA GLU A 284 -11.94 -2.15 -23.59
C GLU A 284 -10.51 -2.72 -23.62
N ILE A 285 -9.51 -1.86 -23.84
CA ILE A 285 -8.10 -2.29 -23.93
C ILE A 285 -7.64 -2.82 -22.58
N MET A 286 -7.85 -2.06 -21.51
CA MET A 286 -7.44 -2.43 -20.16
C MET A 286 -8.25 -3.64 -19.65
N GLY A 287 -9.55 -3.70 -19.96
CA GLY A 287 -10.42 -4.81 -19.63
C GLY A 287 -9.94 -6.13 -20.23
N LYS A 288 -9.53 -6.12 -21.51
CA LYS A 288 -8.95 -7.30 -22.16
C LYS A 288 -7.65 -7.76 -21.52
N GLN A 289 -6.81 -6.84 -21.03
CA GLN A 289 -5.58 -7.20 -20.32
C GLN A 289 -5.88 -7.83 -18.96
N LEU A 290 -6.83 -7.26 -18.20
CA LEU A 290 -7.26 -7.82 -16.91
C LEU A 290 -8.06 -9.13 -17.07
N GLU A 291 -8.74 -9.34 -18.20
CA GLU A 291 -9.40 -10.61 -18.52
C GLU A 291 -8.42 -11.79 -18.50
N ASP A 292 -7.18 -11.59 -18.95
CA ASP A 292 -6.15 -12.63 -18.88
C ASP A 292 -5.79 -13.00 -17.43
N PHE A 293 -5.74 -12.02 -16.53
CA PHE A 293 -5.44 -12.23 -15.10
C PHE A 293 -6.54 -13.04 -14.44
N MET A 294 -7.79 -12.65 -14.72
CA MET A 294 -8.99 -13.29 -14.19
C MET A 294 -9.17 -14.72 -14.74
N ASN A 295 -9.00 -14.92 -16.05
CA ASN A 295 -9.11 -16.24 -16.68
C ASN A 295 -7.97 -17.19 -16.29
N SER A 296 -6.79 -16.65 -16.01
CA SER A 296 -5.65 -17.42 -15.49
C SER A 296 -5.77 -17.74 -13.99
N GLY A 297 -6.84 -17.29 -13.32
CA GLY A 297 -7.07 -17.53 -11.90
C GLY A 297 -6.03 -16.88 -10.99
N LEU A 298 -5.53 -15.69 -11.35
CA LEU A 298 -4.46 -15.02 -10.61
C LEU A 298 -4.96 -14.05 -9.53
N VAL A 299 -6.21 -13.61 -9.62
CA VAL A 299 -6.74 -12.50 -8.83
C VAL A 299 -8.06 -12.85 -8.14
N ASN A 300 -8.32 -12.17 -7.03
CA ASN A 300 -9.57 -12.20 -6.28
C ASN A 300 -10.25 -10.82 -6.24
N ILE A 301 -9.46 -9.75 -6.37
CA ILE A 301 -9.93 -8.36 -6.42
C ILE A 301 -9.31 -7.68 -7.63
N VAL A 302 -10.14 -6.99 -8.42
CA VAL A 302 -9.70 -6.20 -9.58
C VAL A 302 -10.26 -4.79 -9.47
N GLY A 303 -9.46 -3.77 -9.77
CA GLY A 303 -9.90 -2.37 -9.78
C GLY A 303 -9.09 -1.54 -10.75
N GLY A 304 -9.12 -0.22 -10.56
CA GLY A 304 -8.34 0.73 -11.33
C GLY A 304 -7.59 1.72 -10.45
N CYS A 305 -6.43 2.19 -10.92
CA CYS A 305 -5.71 3.30 -10.30
C CYS A 305 -5.74 4.52 -11.23
N CYS A 306 -4.63 5.24 -11.41
CA CYS A 306 -4.60 6.49 -12.17
C CYS A 306 -5.11 6.32 -13.61
N GLY A 307 -5.96 7.27 -14.04
CA GLY A 307 -6.55 7.29 -15.39
C GLY A 307 -7.84 6.49 -15.54
N THR A 308 -8.14 5.58 -14.60
CA THR A 308 -9.35 4.76 -14.67
C THR A 308 -10.62 5.53 -14.31
N THR A 309 -11.72 5.16 -14.95
CA THR A 309 -13.02 5.84 -14.89
C THR A 309 -14.14 4.85 -14.57
N PRO A 310 -15.38 5.31 -14.26
CA PRO A 310 -16.52 4.41 -14.12
C PRO A 310 -16.73 3.47 -15.32
N ASP A 311 -16.39 3.87 -16.54
CA ASP A 311 -16.48 3.00 -17.72
C ASP A 311 -15.52 1.80 -17.64
N HIS A 312 -14.33 2.00 -17.07
CA HIS A 312 -13.36 0.93 -16.83
C HIS A 312 -13.90 -0.06 -15.81
N ILE A 313 -14.42 0.45 -14.68
CA ILE A 313 -14.99 -0.37 -13.61
C ILE A 313 -16.19 -1.18 -14.09
N ALA A 314 -17.04 -0.60 -14.94
CA ALA A 314 -18.17 -1.31 -15.55
C ALA A 314 -17.70 -2.47 -16.45
N GLU A 315 -16.65 -2.25 -17.23
CA GLU A 315 -16.07 -3.29 -18.08
C GLU A 315 -15.42 -4.41 -17.24
N PHE A 316 -14.69 -4.07 -16.18
CA PHE A 316 -14.09 -5.06 -15.29
C PHE A 316 -15.16 -5.90 -14.60
N ALA A 317 -16.23 -5.27 -14.10
CA ALA A 317 -17.36 -5.96 -13.50
C ALA A 317 -18.05 -6.94 -14.47
N ARG A 318 -18.22 -6.52 -15.75
CA ARG A 318 -18.81 -7.35 -16.80
C ARG A 318 -17.97 -8.61 -17.09
N ILE A 319 -16.64 -8.47 -17.12
CA ILE A 319 -15.71 -9.58 -17.37
C ILE A 319 -15.66 -10.50 -16.14
N ALA A 320 -15.43 -9.93 -14.95
CA ALA A 320 -15.31 -10.67 -13.69
C ALA A 320 -16.52 -11.56 -13.39
N ALA A 321 -17.74 -11.13 -13.78
CA ALA A 321 -18.97 -11.92 -13.63
C ALA A 321 -18.95 -13.28 -14.35
N LYS A 322 -18.03 -13.48 -15.30
CA LYS A 322 -17.86 -14.73 -16.07
C LYS A 322 -16.65 -15.56 -15.63
N CYS A 323 -15.80 -15.01 -14.77
CA CYS A 323 -14.57 -15.64 -14.31
C CYS A 323 -14.74 -16.24 -12.92
N LYS A 324 -13.84 -17.16 -12.56
CA LYS A 324 -13.76 -17.72 -11.20
C LYS A 324 -12.70 -16.96 -10.42
N ALA A 325 -12.92 -16.80 -9.12
CA ALA A 325 -11.90 -16.27 -8.22
C ALA A 325 -10.71 -17.23 -8.12
N ARG A 326 -9.51 -16.68 -7.93
CA ARG A 326 -8.31 -17.46 -7.59
C ARG A 326 -8.57 -18.32 -6.35
N GLU A 327 -8.17 -19.58 -6.42
CA GLU A 327 -8.10 -20.46 -5.25
C GLU A 327 -6.78 -20.24 -4.52
N ILE A 328 -6.83 -20.13 -3.19
CA ILE A 328 -5.62 -19.98 -2.36
C ILE A 328 -4.84 -21.30 -2.42
N PRO A 329 -3.54 -21.29 -2.81
CA PRO A 329 -2.74 -22.50 -2.91
C PRO A 329 -2.50 -23.11 -1.53
N ASN A 330 -2.33 -24.43 -1.49
CA ASN A 330 -1.90 -25.12 -0.28
C ASN A 330 -0.38 -24.94 -0.10
N LEU A 331 0.02 -24.06 0.82
CA LEU A 331 1.42 -23.72 1.06
C LEU A 331 1.99 -24.53 2.21
N LYS A 332 3.24 -24.97 2.06
CA LYS A 332 4.00 -25.57 3.17
C LYS A 332 4.46 -24.47 4.13
N THR A 333 4.36 -24.73 5.43
CA THR A 333 4.99 -23.87 6.45
C THR A 333 6.50 -24.00 6.34
N GLN A 334 7.17 -22.89 6.04
CA GLN A 334 8.61 -22.82 5.82
C GLN A 334 9.15 -21.53 6.45
N MET A 335 10.45 -21.51 6.78
CA MET A 335 11.08 -20.27 7.23
C MET A 335 11.30 -19.36 6.02
N LYS A 336 10.58 -18.24 6.00
CA LYS A 336 10.63 -17.23 4.95
C LYS A 336 11.27 -15.96 5.52
N LEU A 337 12.39 -15.56 4.95
CA LEU A 337 13.12 -14.34 5.29
C LEU A 337 13.09 -13.37 4.11
N SER A 338 13.42 -12.11 4.38
CA SER A 338 13.50 -11.08 3.35
C SER A 338 14.54 -10.01 3.68
N GLY A 339 15.37 -9.69 2.69
CA GLY A 339 16.05 -8.41 2.56
C GLY A 339 15.39 -7.60 1.45
N LEU A 340 16.17 -7.25 0.42
CA LEU A 340 15.64 -6.82 -0.89
C LEU A 340 15.17 -8.01 -1.75
N GLU A 341 15.70 -9.20 -1.45
CA GLU A 341 15.33 -10.46 -2.07
C GLU A 341 14.81 -11.43 -1.00
N ALA A 342 13.99 -12.38 -1.43
CA ALA A 342 13.44 -13.39 -0.55
C ALA A 342 14.46 -14.53 -0.34
N VAL A 343 14.50 -15.05 0.89
CA VAL A 343 15.23 -16.27 1.21
C VAL A 343 14.26 -17.23 1.88
N THR A 344 13.91 -18.31 1.19
CA THR A 344 13.02 -19.36 1.72
C THR A 344 13.85 -20.60 2.03
N VAL A 345 13.82 -21.04 3.29
CA VAL A 345 14.51 -22.25 3.75
C VAL A 345 13.53 -23.42 3.76
N THR A 346 13.86 -24.41 2.93
CA THR A 346 13.07 -25.64 2.71
C THR A 346 13.82 -26.86 3.22
N GLU A 347 13.15 -28.03 3.24
CA GLU A 347 13.78 -29.31 3.62
C GLU A 347 14.91 -29.72 2.65
N GLU A 348 14.84 -29.24 1.41
CA GLU A 348 15.83 -29.48 0.35
C GLU A 348 16.95 -28.42 0.34
N SER A 349 16.85 -27.38 1.17
CA SER A 349 17.86 -26.33 1.23
C SER A 349 19.15 -26.84 1.87
N ASN A 350 20.29 -26.37 1.36
CA ASN A 350 21.57 -26.59 2.02
C ASN A 350 21.63 -25.84 3.37
N PHE A 351 22.71 -26.07 4.12
CA PHE A 351 22.95 -25.35 5.38
C PHE A 351 22.91 -23.82 5.17
N LEU A 352 22.06 -23.14 5.95
CA LEU A 352 21.92 -21.68 5.92
C LEU A 352 23.11 -21.04 6.66
N ASN A 353 23.99 -20.36 5.92
CA ASN A 353 25.11 -19.66 6.51
C ASN A 353 24.69 -18.26 6.98
N ILE A 354 24.90 -17.98 8.27
CA ILE A 354 24.73 -16.66 8.89
C ILE A 354 26.12 -16.05 9.11
N GLY A 355 26.40 -14.91 8.48
CA GLY A 355 27.67 -14.21 8.60
C GLY A 355 27.83 -13.53 9.96
N GLU A 356 28.83 -13.93 10.74
CA GLU A 356 29.07 -13.49 12.13
C GLU A 356 30.01 -12.27 12.28
N ARG A 357 30.68 -11.83 11.20
CA ARG A 357 31.83 -10.90 11.31
C ARG A 357 31.44 -9.43 11.48
N THR A 358 30.17 -9.11 11.31
CA THR A 358 29.54 -7.79 11.54
C THR A 358 29.13 -7.66 13.00
N ASN A 359 30.06 -8.00 13.89
CA ASN A 359 29.83 -8.11 15.33
C ASN A 359 30.95 -7.37 16.07
N VAL A 360 30.58 -6.30 16.80
CA VAL A 360 31.56 -5.47 17.54
C VAL A 360 32.28 -6.29 18.61
N MET A 361 31.62 -7.27 19.26
CA MET A 361 32.26 -8.14 20.23
C MET A 361 33.17 -9.21 19.59
N GLY A 362 32.77 -9.76 18.44
CA GLY A 362 33.42 -10.92 17.80
C GLY A 362 34.49 -10.60 16.77
N SER A 363 34.49 -9.38 16.18
CA SER A 363 35.34 -9.04 15.04
C SER A 363 36.21 -7.82 15.32
N ILE A 364 37.53 -8.05 15.46
CA ILE A 364 38.52 -6.98 15.73
C ILE A 364 38.48 -5.92 14.62
N LYS A 365 38.38 -6.33 13.35
CA LYS A 365 38.29 -5.41 12.21
C LYS A 365 37.02 -4.56 12.29
N PHE A 366 35.86 -5.20 12.49
CA PHE A 366 34.58 -4.49 12.51
C PHE A 366 34.49 -3.53 13.71
N ARG A 367 34.88 -3.96 14.91
CA ARG A 367 34.96 -3.09 16.10
C ARG A 367 35.77 -1.83 15.84
N ARG A 368 36.95 -1.97 15.23
CA ARG A 368 37.81 -0.82 14.94
C ARG A 368 37.12 0.16 14.00
N LEU A 369 36.53 -0.35 12.92
CA LEU A 369 35.84 0.48 11.92
C LEU A 369 34.65 1.23 12.52
N ILE A 370 33.83 0.57 13.34
CA ILE A 370 32.71 1.21 14.03
C ILE A 370 33.20 2.28 15.03
N LYS A 371 34.28 2.04 15.77
CA LYS A 371 34.86 3.04 16.70
C LYS A 371 35.51 4.23 16.01
N GLU A 372 35.89 4.07 14.75
CA GLU A 372 36.48 5.12 13.91
C GLU A 372 35.42 5.83 13.05
N ASP A 373 34.13 5.51 13.21
CA ASP A 373 33.00 5.97 12.38
C ASP A 373 33.18 5.69 10.87
N ASP A 374 34.00 4.69 10.52
CA ASP A 374 34.28 4.28 9.14
C ASP A 374 33.23 3.25 8.67
N PHE A 375 31.99 3.73 8.51
CA PHE A 375 30.85 2.91 8.11
C PHE A 375 30.99 2.37 6.69
N GLU A 376 31.65 3.09 5.77
CA GLU A 376 31.89 2.60 4.40
C GLU A 376 32.76 1.33 4.41
N GLN A 377 33.89 1.35 5.13
CA GLN A 377 34.69 0.14 5.26
C GLN A 377 33.99 -0.92 6.11
N ALA A 378 33.15 -0.55 7.08
CA ALA A 378 32.38 -1.51 7.86
C ALA A 378 31.39 -2.29 6.96
N LEU A 379 30.74 -1.62 6.01
CA LEU A 379 29.88 -2.27 5.01
C LEU A 379 30.64 -3.29 4.15
N SER A 380 31.93 -3.03 3.85
CA SER A 380 32.75 -4.02 3.12
C SER A 380 32.89 -5.36 3.86
N VAL A 381 32.81 -5.36 5.20
CA VAL A 381 32.83 -6.59 6.01
C VAL A 381 31.54 -7.39 5.80
N ALA A 382 30.38 -6.72 5.73
CA ALA A 382 29.12 -7.36 5.40
C ALA A 382 29.14 -7.92 3.96
N LEU A 383 29.55 -7.10 2.99
CA LEU A 383 29.61 -7.48 1.58
C LEU A 383 30.50 -8.71 1.34
N GLN A 384 31.70 -8.73 1.93
CA GLN A 384 32.61 -9.88 1.81
C GLN A 384 32.00 -11.19 2.32
N GLN A 385 31.16 -11.13 3.35
CA GLN A 385 30.47 -12.33 3.86
C GLN A 385 29.43 -12.83 2.86
N VAL A 386 28.64 -11.93 2.26
CA VAL A 386 27.67 -12.27 1.22
C VAL A 386 28.37 -12.86 0.00
N GLU A 387 29.44 -12.22 -0.49
CA GLU A 387 30.26 -12.73 -1.61
C GLU A 387 30.91 -14.10 -1.31
N SER A 388 31.14 -14.41 -0.03
CA SER A 388 31.66 -15.71 0.43
C SER A 388 30.56 -16.76 0.68
N GLY A 389 29.29 -16.44 0.40
CA GLY A 389 28.17 -17.37 0.48
C GLY A 389 27.31 -17.28 1.74
N ALA A 390 27.45 -16.23 2.57
CA ALA A 390 26.50 -15.97 3.65
C ALA A 390 25.15 -15.51 3.07
N GLN A 391 24.07 -16.14 3.50
CA GLN A 391 22.70 -15.84 3.05
C GLN A 391 21.99 -14.85 3.99
N VAL A 392 22.44 -14.80 5.24
CA VAL A 392 21.97 -13.89 6.28
C VAL A 392 23.19 -13.26 6.94
N ILE A 393 23.07 -12.03 7.43
CA ILE A 393 24.13 -11.32 8.14
C ILE A 393 23.65 -11.03 9.56
N ASP A 394 24.43 -11.47 10.55
CA ASP A 394 24.24 -11.09 11.95
C ASP A 394 24.84 -9.70 12.18
N ILE A 395 24.09 -8.77 12.80
CA ILE A 395 24.60 -7.43 13.11
C ILE A 395 24.51 -7.22 14.61
N ASN A 396 25.67 -7.07 15.25
CA ASN A 396 25.77 -6.80 16.68
C ASN A 396 26.60 -5.52 16.90
N MET A 397 25.97 -4.53 17.54
CA MET A 397 26.56 -3.23 17.90
C MET A 397 26.82 -3.10 19.41
N ASP A 398 26.80 -4.20 20.16
CA ASP A 398 26.96 -4.19 21.61
C ASP A 398 28.44 -3.93 21.99
N ASP A 399 28.70 -2.80 22.63
CA ASP A 399 29.97 -2.48 23.30
C ASP A 399 29.68 -1.43 24.37
N GLY A 400 30.30 -1.55 25.55
CA GLY A 400 30.07 -0.61 26.66
C GLY A 400 30.48 0.84 26.36
N LEU A 401 31.13 1.09 25.22
CA LEU A 401 31.55 2.41 24.74
C LEU A 401 30.68 2.95 23.59
N ILE A 402 29.70 2.19 23.09
CA ILE A 402 28.74 2.65 22.09
C ILE A 402 27.47 3.06 22.84
N GLU A 403 27.15 4.35 22.85
CA GLU A 403 25.87 4.83 23.38
C GLU A 403 24.74 4.36 22.47
N GLY A 404 23.82 3.54 22.99
CA GLY A 404 22.58 3.22 22.30
C GLY A 404 21.72 4.47 22.22
N VAL A 405 21.28 4.83 21.02
CA VAL A 405 20.36 5.96 20.77
C VAL A 405 18.94 5.55 21.12
#